data_AF-A0A1Y2V2R2-F1
#
_entry.id   AF-A0A1Y2V2R2-F1
#
_cell.length_a   1.000
_cell.length_b   1.000
_cell.length_c   1.000
_cell.angle_alpha   90.00
_cell.angle_beta   90.00
_cell.angle_gamma   90.00
#
_symmetry.space_group_name_H-M   'P 1'
#
loop_
_entity.id
_entity.type
_entity.pdbx_description
1 polymer ?
#
loop_
_entity_poly.entity_id
_entity_poly.type
_entity_poly.pdbx_seq_one_letter_code
_entity_poly.pdbx_strand_id
1 'polypeptide(L)'
;MSSQASPPRRHHCDDPSKCYYCRRKSSRLAAGQCITCSNPLAPGNRNYCANHVDKNKRRNRTNSERRSELGQCRDCRSPTAPGRSYCEPCLHRRSESQRRRRERKKEEKQPRQATGMGPSNHAHDSDATYGYNMSQPTHPSQPTHSYRPIYTSGETSNEAYAGPSAGTGRQRSSHHVQNSNQYELQGGNYYGTKGNAHHNVQNEAQHETDDDRVYANVLLLRDYCNNNP
;
A
#
# COMPACT_ATOMS: atom_id res chain seq x y z
N MET A 1 36.96 23.01 -1.80
CA MET A 1 36.09 22.08 -1.05
C MET A 1 35.25 21.29 -2.03
N SER A 2 35.57 20.00 -2.24
CA SER A 2 34.86 19.16 -3.21
C SER A 2 33.55 18.66 -2.60
N SER A 3 32.44 19.27 -2.99
CA SER A 3 31.09 18.82 -2.64
C SER A 3 30.84 17.44 -3.24
N GLN A 4 30.89 16.39 -2.41
CA GLN A 4 30.52 15.04 -2.83
C GLN A 4 29.04 15.02 -3.21
N ALA A 5 28.75 14.88 -4.50
CA ALA A 5 27.40 14.71 -4.99
C ALA A 5 26.79 13.45 -4.37
N SER A 6 25.63 13.59 -3.71
CA SER A 6 24.92 12.44 -3.15
C SER A 6 24.61 11.43 -4.27
N PRO A 7 24.80 10.11 -4.04
CA PRO A 7 24.52 9.12 -5.06
C PRO A 7 23.07 9.18 -5.52
N PRO A 8 22.79 8.94 -6.82
CA PRO A 8 21.46 9.03 -7.37
C PRO A 8 20.52 8.05 -6.65
N ARG A 9 19.40 8.57 -6.12
CA ARG A 9 18.39 7.79 -5.38
C ARG A 9 17.64 6.78 -6.23
N ARG A 10 17.75 6.87 -7.56
CA ARG A 10 17.11 5.97 -8.51
C ARG A 10 18.21 5.25 -9.25
N HIS A 11 18.12 3.92 -9.27
CA HIS A 11 18.98 3.10 -10.09
C HIS A 11 18.81 3.51 -11.56
N HIS A 12 19.85 4.11 -12.13
CA HIS A 12 19.94 4.45 -13.55
C HIS A 12 20.73 3.34 -14.23
N CYS A 13 20.12 2.68 -15.22
CA CYS A 13 20.78 1.70 -16.07
C CYS A 13 20.72 2.24 -17.50
N ASP A 14 21.86 2.42 -18.17
CA ASP A 14 21.90 2.89 -19.57
C ASP A 14 21.28 1.84 -20.51
N ASP A 15 21.47 0.57 -20.18
CA ASP A 15 20.83 -0.57 -20.85
C ASP A 15 20.04 -1.40 -19.82
N PRO A 16 18.70 -1.26 -19.77
CA PRO A 16 17.86 -2.03 -18.86
C PRO A 16 17.88 -3.54 -19.10
N SER A 17 18.25 -3.99 -20.30
CA SER A 17 18.30 -5.42 -20.64
C SER A 17 19.51 -6.12 -20.03
N LYS A 18 20.63 -5.40 -19.90
CA LYS A 18 21.90 -5.90 -19.33
C LYS A 18 21.97 -5.73 -17.82
N CYS A 19 21.21 -4.80 -17.26
CA CYS A 19 21.23 -4.58 -15.82
C CYS A 19 20.48 -5.69 -15.07
N TYR A 20 21.19 -6.36 -14.16
CA TYR A 20 20.63 -7.40 -13.28
C TYR A 20 19.39 -6.92 -12.51
N TYR A 21 19.41 -5.71 -11.95
CA TYR A 21 18.27 -5.17 -11.20
C TYR A 21 17.07 -4.89 -12.12
N CYS A 22 17.32 -4.27 -13.28
CA CYS A 22 16.30 -3.94 -14.27
C CYS A 22 15.64 -5.25 -14.80
N ARG A 23 16.44 -6.29 -15.12
CA ARG A 23 15.98 -7.62 -15.56
C ARG A 23 15.24 -8.41 -14.47
N ARG A 24 15.75 -8.42 -13.23
CA ARG A 24 15.07 -9.11 -12.12
C ARG A 24 13.73 -8.47 -11.80
N LYS A 25 13.65 -7.14 -11.81
CA LYS A 25 12.41 -6.41 -11.61
C LYS A 25 11.39 -6.70 -12.71
N SER A 26 11.79 -6.62 -13.98
CA SER A 26 10.87 -6.90 -15.10
C SER A 26 10.37 -8.35 -15.09
N SER A 27 11.26 -9.32 -14.82
CA SER A 27 10.90 -10.74 -14.70
C SER A 27 9.87 -10.98 -13.58
N ARG A 28 10.06 -10.39 -12.39
CA ARG A 28 9.08 -10.50 -11.29
C ARG A 28 7.74 -9.88 -11.65
N LEU A 29 7.75 -8.70 -12.28
CA LEU A 29 6.51 -8.03 -12.70
C LEU A 29 5.76 -8.83 -13.77
N ALA A 30 6.48 -9.41 -14.73
CA ALA A 30 5.90 -10.29 -15.75
C ALA A 30 5.30 -11.56 -15.15
N ALA A 31 5.90 -12.08 -14.07
CA ALA A 31 5.38 -13.22 -13.30
C ALA A 31 4.25 -12.85 -12.32
N GLY A 32 3.78 -11.59 -12.30
CA GLY A 32 2.76 -11.16 -11.35
C GLY A 32 3.22 -11.15 -9.89
N GLN A 33 4.53 -11.01 -9.65
CA GLN A 33 5.15 -11.04 -8.33
C GLN A 33 5.58 -9.65 -7.86
N CYS A 34 5.63 -9.47 -6.55
CA CYS A 34 6.14 -8.27 -5.89
C CYS A 34 7.60 -7.99 -6.30
N ILE A 35 7.98 -6.72 -6.44
CA ILE A 35 9.38 -6.38 -6.76
C ILE A 35 10.34 -6.66 -5.60
N THR A 36 9.85 -6.64 -4.35
CA THR A 36 10.67 -6.76 -3.13
C THR A 36 10.77 -8.21 -2.66
N CYS A 37 9.64 -8.93 -2.53
CA CYS A 37 9.60 -10.36 -2.19
C CYS A 37 9.11 -11.22 -3.37
N SER A 38 8.81 -12.50 -3.17
CA SER A 38 8.29 -13.39 -4.23
C SER A 38 6.77 -13.59 -4.17
N ASN A 39 6.07 -12.87 -3.28
CA ASN A 39 4.62 -12.97 -3.13
C ASN A 39 3.88 -12.37 -4.33
N PRO A 40 2.65 -12.82 -4.65
CA PRO A 40 1.84 -12.26 -5.73
C PRO A 40 1.52 -10.78 -5.50
N LEU A 41 1.31 -10.05 -6.61
CA LEU A 41 0.89 -8.65 -6.58
C LEU A 41 -0.49 -8.47 -5.96
N ALA A 42 -0.69 -7.34 -5.24
CA ALA A 42 -2.00 -6.98 -4.73
C ALA A 42 -2.95 -6.55 -5.86
N PRO A 43 -4.26 -6.82 -5.76
CA PRO A 43 -5.24 -6.30 -6.71
C PRO A 43 -5.12 -4.78 -6.88
N GLY A 44 -5.02 -4.31 -8.13
CA GLY A 44 -4.86 -2.90 -8.45
C GLY A 44 -3.46 -2.31 -8.20
N ASN A 45 -2.53 -3.05 -7.61
CA ASN A 45 -1.15 -2.61 -7.45
C ASN A 45 -0.23 -3.23 -8.52
N ARG A 46 0.59 -2.38 -9.15
CA ARG A 46 1.49 -2.81 -10.23
C ARG A 46 2.87 -3.29 -9.76
N ASN A 47 3.24 -3.12 -8.49
CA ASN A 47 4.62 -3.32 -8.03
C ASN A 47 4.75 -4.14 -6.74
N TYR A 48 3.75 -4.10 -5.86
CA TYR A 48 3.88 -4.63 -4.50
C TYR A 48 2.77 -5.62 -4.17
N CYS A 49 3.09 -6.62 -3.35
CA CYS A 49 2.11 -7.46 -2.67
C CYS A 49 1.39 -6.67 -1.56
N ALA A 50 0.27 -7.20 -1.05
CA ALA A 50 -0.58 -6.51 -0.07
C ALA A 50 0.21 -6.04 1.16
N ASN A 51 1.03 -6.91 1.74
CA ASN A 51 1.87 -6.60 2.89
C ASN A 51 2.80 -5.38 2.63
N HIS A 52 3.48 -5.34 1.49
CA HIS A 52 4.37 -4.22 1.15
C HIS A 52 3.60 -2.93 0.81
N VAL A 53 2.38 -3.04 0.27
CA VAL A 53 1.50 -1.88 0.08
C VAL A 53 1.14 -1.26 1.43
N ASP A 54 0.70 -2.08 2.39
CA ASP A 54 0.30 -1.62 3.72
C ASP A 54 1.49 -1.06 4.51
N LYS A 55 2.64 -1.73 4.45
CA LYS A 55 3.88 -1.25 5.07
C LYS A 55 4.32 0.10 4.50
N ASN A 56 4.25 0.27 3.17
CA ASN A 56 4.56 1.55 2.53
C ASN A 56 3.54 2.63 2.90
N LYS A 57 2.25 2.28 3.00
CA LYS A 57 1.18 3.20 3.41
C LYS A 57 1.40 3.69 4.84
N ARG A 58 1.68 2.79 5.79
CA ARG A 58 2.00 3.11 7.19
C ARG A 58 3.23 4.01 7.26
N ARG A 59 4.34 3.62 6.62
CA ARG A 59 5.56 4.42 6.56
C ARG A 59 5.33 5.82 5.99
N ASN A 60 4.52 5.94 4.94
CA ASN A 60 4.22 7.24 4.33
C ASN A 60 3.38 8.12 5.25
N ARG A 61 2.42 7.53 5.99
CA ARG A 61 1.64 8.23 7.00
C ARG A 61 2.54 8.77 8.12
N THR A 62 3.32 7.91 8.77
CA THR A 62 4.25 8.29 9.84
C THR A 62 5.25 9.35 9.37
N ASN A 63 5.82 9.20 8.18
CA ASN A 63 6.72 10.22 7.62
C ASN A 63 6.02 11.55 7.33
N SER A 64 4.74 11.51 6.95
CA SER A 64 3.96 12.72 6.70
C SER A 64 3.63 13.44 8.00
N GLU A 65 3.24 12.71 9.04
CA GLU A 65 2.94 13.22 10.39
C GLU A 65 4.19 13.85 11.01
N ARG A 66 5.33 13.13 11.01
CA ARG A 66 6.62 13.65 11.45
C ARG A 66 7.02 14.94 10.71
N ARG A 67 6.78 15.02 9.40
CA ARG A 67 7.08 16.24 8.63
C ARG A 67 6.15 17.39 8.99
N SER A 68 4.87 17.13 9.25
CA SER A 68 3.97 18.20 9.72
C SER A 68 4.37 18.74 11.10
N GLU A 69 4.73 17.87 12.03
CA GLU A 69 5.20 18.26 13.37
C GLU A 69 6.46 19.13 13.29
N LEU A 70 7.38 18.81 12.39
CA LEU A 70 8.59 19.58 12.16
C LEU A 70 8.40 20.84 11.29
N GLY A 71 7.17 21.14 10.85
CA GLY A 71 6.93 22.25 9.92
C GLY A 71 7.69 22.11 8.60
N GLN A 72 7.85 20.89 8.09
CA GLN A 72 8.61 20.56 6.89
C GLN A 72 7.72 20.22 5.69
N CYS A 73 8.10 20.75 4.53
CA CYS A 73 7.44 20.51 3.27
C CYS A 73 7.44 19.01 2.94
N ARG A 74 6.25 18.47 2.64
CA ARG A 74 6.07 17.05 2.32
C ARG A 74 6.83 16.59 1.08
N ASP A 75 7.21 17.49 0.17
CA ASP A 75 7.92 17.13 -1.06
C ASP A 75 9.45 17.31 -0.94
N CYS A 76 9.92 18.49 -0.49
CA CYS A 76 11.35 18.85 -0.51
C CYS A 76 12.01 19.00 0.86
N ARG A 77 11.25 18.82 1.97
CA ARG A 77 11.72 18.96 3.36
C ARG A 77 12.15 20.37 3.80
N SER A 78 12.07 21.38 2.93
CA SER A 78 12.23 22.79 3.31
C SER A 78 11.11 23.24 4.27
N PRO A 79 11.28 24.32 5.06
CA PRO A 79 10.22 24.84 5.92
C PRO A 79 8.90 25.08 5.17
N THR A 80 7.76 24.77 5.80
CA THR A 80 6.43 25.01 5.24
C THR A 80 6.04 26.47 5.28
N ALA A 81 5.17 26.88 4.35
CA ALA A 81 4.47 28.15 4.49
C ALA A 81 3.50 28.11 5.69
N PRO A 82 3.20 29.27 6.33
CA PRO A 82 2.29 29.33 7.47
C PRO A 82 0.93 28.68 7.19
N GLY A 83 0.51 27.73 8.03
CA GLY A 83 -0.76 27.02 7.87
C GLY A 83 -0.85 26.07 6.67
N ARG A 84 0.27 25.70 6.03
CA ARG A 84 0.31 24.81 4.87
C ARG A 84 1.22 23.60 5.11
N SER A 85 1.03 22.52 4.36
CA SER A 85 1.89 21.32 4.40
C SER A 85 3.03 21.34 3.38
N TYR A 86 3.16 22.42 2.62
CA TYR A 86 4.13 22.58 1.53
C TYR A 86 4.80 23.95 1.65
N CYS A 87 6.03 24.05 1.16
CA CYS A 87 6.68 25.34 0.96
C CYS A 87 6.11 26.06 -0.28
N GLU A 88 6.25 27.39 -0.34
CA GLU A 88 5.77 28.22 -1.45
C GLU A 88 6.22 27.70 -2.85
N PRO A 89 7.51 27.35 -3.08
CA PRO A 89 7.92 26.82 -4.38
C PRO A 89 7.23 25.50 -4.78
N CYS A 90 6.98 24.60 -3.82
CA CYS A 90 6.28 23.35 -4.09
C CYS A 90 4.78 23.58 -4.32
N LEU A 91 4.16 24.54 -3.62
CA LEU A 91 2.77 24.94 -3.87
C LEU A 91 2.60 25.49 -5.28
N HIS A 92 3.46 26.41 -5.71
CA HIS A 92 3.42 26.97 -7.05
C HIS A 92 3.55 25.89 -8.13
N ARG A 93 4.56 25.02 -8.02
CA ARG A 93 4.76 23.89 -8.97
C ARG A 93 3.55 22.97 -9.03
N ARG A 94 2.91 22.69 -7.89
CA ARG A 94 1.73 21.83 -7.83
C ARG A 94 0.50 22.51 -8.47
N SER A 95 0.30 23.79 -8.20
CA SER A 95 -0.75 24.60 -8.82
C SER A 95 -0.59 24.64 -10.35
N GLU A 96 0.63 24.90 -10.83
CA GLU A 96 0.92 24.94 -12.26
C GLU A 96 0.70 23.56 -12.92
N SER A 97 1.14 22.47 -12.27
CA SER A 97 0.89 21.11 -12.73
C SER A 97 -0.61 20.80 -12.81
N GLN A 98 -1.39 21.26 -11.82
CA GLN A 98 -2.84 21.11 -11.83
C GLN A 98 -3.49 21.92 -12.96
N ARG A 99 -3.02 23.14 -13.23
CA ARG A 99 -3.48 23.97 -14.36
C ARG A 99 -3.24 23.26 -15.69
N ARG A 100 -2.00 22.82 -15.94
CA ARG A 100 -1.61 22.06 -17.14
C ARG A 100 -2.45 20.79 -17.33
N ARG A 101 -2.75 20.06 -16.25
CA ARG A 101 -3.64 18.88 -16.30
C ARG A 101 -5.07 19.23 -16.69
N ARG A 102 -5.60 20.37 -16.22
CA ARG A 102 -6.94 20.85 -16.58
C ARG A 102 -7.00 21.28 -18.05
N GLU A 103 -5.98 21.99 -18.53
CA GLU A 103 -5.85 22.39 -19.94
C GLU A 103 -5.82 21.18 -20.86
N ARG A 104 -4.96 20.19 -20.60
CA ARG A 104 -4.93 18.92 -21.36
C ARG A 104 -6.28 18.21 -21.41
N LYS A 105 -7.01 18.17 -20.29
CA LYS A 105 -8.35 17.57 -20.23
C LYS A 105 -9.39 18.37 -21.03
N LYS A 106 -9.21 19.68 -21.21
CA LYS A 106 -10.09 20.51 -22.05
C LYS A 106 -9.79 20.25 -23.52
N GLU A 107 -8.51 20.23 -23.91
CA GLU A 107 -8.06 19.91 -25.27
C GLU A 107 -8.51 18.51 -25.70
N GLU A 108 -8.38 17.50 -24.83
CA GLU A 108 -8.83 16.12 -25.12
C GLU A 108 -10.36 16.03 -25.33
N LYS A 109 -11.13 16.89 -24.67
CA LYS A 109 -12.60 16.90 -24.78
C LYS A 109 -13.12 17.70 -25.98
N GLN A 110 -12.36 18.68 -26.48
CA GLN A 110 -12.74 19.52 -27.62
C GLN A 110 -13.03 18.74 -28.93
N PRO A 111 -12.22 17.76 -29.38
CA PRO A 111 -12.46 17.08 -30.66
C PRO A 111 -13.72 16.20 -30.65
N ARG A 112 -14.21 15.79 -29.48
CA ARG A 112 -15.47 15.02 -29.36
C ARG A 112 -16.71 15.87 -29.62
N GLN A 113 -16.65 17.18 -29.41
CA GLN A 113 -17.78 18.07 -29.69
C GLN A 113 -17.85 18.47 -31.18
N ALA A 114 -16.70 18.53 -31.85
CA ALA A 114 -16.61 18.92 -33.27
C ALA A 114 -17.03 17.81 -34.24
N THR A 115 -16.99 16.54 -33.84
CA THR A 115 -17.34 15.39 -34.69
C THR A 115 -18.84 15.06 -34.71
N GLY A 116 -19.71 15.85 -34.07
CA GLY A 116 -21.15 15.62 -34.09
C GLY A 116 -21.62 14.32 -33.43
N MET A 117 -20.70 13.52 -32.88
CA MET A 117 -21.01 12.47 -31.91
C MET A 117 -21.35 13.17 -30.60
N GLY A 118 -22.61 13.60 -30.50
CA GLY A 118 -23.16 14.21 -29.30
C GLY A 118 -22.79 13.41 -28.07
N PRO A 119 -22.65 14.04 -26.89
CA PRO A 119 -22.47 13.30 -25.66
C PRO A 119 -23.60 12.28 -25.62
N SER A 120 -23.25 10.99 -25.69
CA SER A 120 -24.21 9.94 -25.40
C SER A 120 -24.63 10.24 -23.98
N ASN A 121 -25.77 10.91 -23.86
CA ASN A 121 -26.48 11.09 -22.64
C ASN A 121 -26.84 9.67 -22.24
N HIS A 122 -25.94 9.00 -21.53
CA HIS A 122 -26.35 8.11 -20.47
C HIS A 122 -27.04 9.01 -19.43
N ALA A 123 -28.21 9.52 -19.82
CA ALA A 123 -29.29 9.73 -18.90
C ALA A 123 -29.36 8.42 -18.14
N HIS A 124 -29.05 8.49 -16.85
CA HIS A 124 -29.36 7.43 -15.92
C HIS A 124 -30.90 7.34 -15.93
N ASP A 125 -31.45 6.61 -16.90
CA ASP A 125 -32.80 6.10 -16.84
C ASP A 125 -32.89 5.32 -15.54
N SER A 126 -33.51 5.96 -14.56
CA SER A 126 -33.62 5.48 -13.19
C SER A 126 -34.76 4.46 -13.06
N ASP A 127 -35.23 3.91 -14.18
CA ASP A 127 -36.46 3.10 -14.26
C ASP A 127 -36.27 1.74 -14.96
N ALA A 128 -35.04 1.24 -15.01
CA ALA A 128 -34.80 -0.16 -15.35
C ALA A 128 -35.07 -1.05 -14.11
N THR A 129 -36.36 -1.21 -13.85
CA THR A 129 -37.02 -2.31 -13.16
C THR A 129 -36.20 -3.60 -13.23
N TYR A 130 -35.99 -4.22 -12.08
CA TYR A 130 -35.39 -5.55 -11.88
C TYR A 130 -36.05 -6.61 -12.78
N GLY A 131 -35.51 -6.80 -13.99
CA GLY A 131 -35.79 -7.94 -14.85
C GLY A 131 -34.67 -8.97 -14.70
N TYR A 132 -34.73 -9.76 -13.64
CA TYR A 132 -33.98 -11.00 -13.54
C TYR A 132 -34.34 -11.89 -14.73
N ASN A 133 -33.46 -12.02 -15.72
CA ASN A 133 -33.54 -13.11 -16.68
C ASN A 133 -32.25 -13.94 -16.62
N MET A 134 -32.34 -15.01 -15.83
CA MET A 134 -31.39 -16.10 -15.72
C MET A 134 -31.34 -16.86 -17.05
N SER A 135 -30.49 -16.43 -17.97
CA SER A 135 -30.09 -17.25 -19.10
C SER A 135 -28.63 -17.64 -18.92
N GLN A 136 -28.44 -18.80 -18.29
CA GLN A 136 -27.14 -19.42 -18.12
C GLN A 136 -26.53 -19.71 -19.50
N PRO A 137 -25.26 -19.38 -19.75
CA PRO A 137 -24.55 -19.91 -20.90
C PRO A 137 -24.28 -21.40 -20.68
N THR A 138 -24.94 -22.23 -21.48
CA THR A 138 -24.57 -23.64 -21.68
C THR A 138 -23.14 -23.70 -22.22
N HIS A 139 -22.20 -24.17 -21.39
CA HIS A 139 -20.83 -24.46 -21.83
C HIS A 139 -20.82 -25.68 -22.76
N PRO A 140 -20.30 -25.59 -24.00
CA PRO A 140 -19.99 -26.77 -24.78
C PRO A 140 -18.75 -27.47 -24.21
N SER A 141 -18.97 -28.68 -23.71
CA SER A 141 -18.08 -29.86 -23.75
C SER A 141 -16.59 -29.59 -23.98
N GLN A 142 -15.79 -29.71 -22.92
CA GLN A 142 -14.33 -29.76 -23.02
C GLN A 142 -13.86 -31.09 -23.65
N PRO A 143 -12.84 -31.06 -24.52
CA PRO A 143 -12.15 -32.26 -24.98
C PRO A 143 -11.28 -32.83 -23.85
N THR A 144 -11.47 -34.12 -23.57
CA THR A 144 -10.67 -34.92 -22.64
C THR A 144 -9.24 -35.05 -23.16
N HIS A 145 -8.31 -34.26 -22.62
CA HIS A 145 -6.88 -34.47 -22.85
C HIS A 145 -6.41 -35.69 -22.03
N SER A 146 -6.07 -36.78 -22.72
CA SER A 146 -5.46 -37.97 -22.12
C SER A 146 -4.08 -37.63 -21.58
N TYR A 147 -3.96 -37.56 -20.25
CA TYR A 147 -2.70 -37.39 -19.55
C TYR A 147 -1.94 -38.71 -19.58
N ARG A 148 -0.79 -38.77 -20.27
CA ARG A 148 0.20 -39.85 -20.10
C ARG A 148 1.20 -39.42 -19.02
N PRO A 149 1.29 -40.12 -17.88
CA PRO A 149 2.34 -39.84 -16.91
C PRO A 149 3.66 -40.42 -17.42
N ILE A 150 4.67 -39.56 -17.54
CA ILE A 150 6.07 -39.98 -17.67
C ILE A 150 6.57 -40.21 -16.25
N TYR A 151 6.78 -41.48 -15.90
CA TYR A 151 7.51 -41.84 -14.69
C TYR A 151 8.99 -41.54 -14.90
N THR A 152 9.54 -40.58 -14.15
CA THR A 152 10.97 -40.51 -13.88
C THR A 152 11.18 -40.75 -12.39
N SER A 153 11.53 -41.99 -12.08
CA SER A 153 12.14 -42.38 -10.81
C SER A 153 13.50 -41.69 -10.69
N GLY A 154 13.60 -40.76 -9.74
CA GLY A 154 14.86 -40.18 -9.29
C GLY A 154 14.94 -40.37 -7.79
N GLU A 155 15.56 -41.47 -7.40
CA GLU A 155 15.90 -41.82 -6.02
C GLU A 155 16.99 -40.86 -5.51
N THR A 156 16.70 -40.08 -4.47
CA THR A 156 17.74 -39.60 -3.54
C THR A 156 17.18 -39.54 -2.12
N SER A 157 17.58 -40.56 -1.35
CA SER A 157 17.87 -40.59 0.08
C SER A 157 17.33 -39.45 0.97
N ASN A 158 16.31 -39.78 1.77
CA ASN A 158 15.95 -39.10 3.00
C ASN A 158 16.96 -39.47 4.10
N GLU A 159 17.78 -38.52 4.55
CA GLU A 159 18.39 -38.60 5.88
C GLU A 159 17.49 -37.89 6.89
N ALA A 160 16.99 -38.70 7.82
CA ALA A 160 16.21 -38.30 8.96
C ALA A 160 17.08 -37.50 9.94
N TYR A 161 16.66 -36.27 10.26
CA TYR A 161 17.10 -35.59 11.48
C TYR A 161 15.88 -35.40 12.39
N ALA A 162 15.78 -36.31 13.36
CA ALA A 162 14.90 -36.16 14.51
C ALA A 162 15.57 -35.23 15.52
N GLY A 163 14.86 -34.20 15.96
CA GLY A 163 15.30 -33.28 17.02
C GLY A 163 14.11 -32.70 17.77
N PRO A 164 14.20 -32.52 19.11
CA PRO A 164 13.09 -32.79 20.00
C PRO A 164 12.15 -31.61 20.25
N SER A 165 10.90 -32.01 20.46
CA SER A 165 9.79 -31.29 21.09
C SER A 165 10.17 -30.59 22.39
N ALA A 166 9.83 -29.29 22.46
CA ALA A 166 9.65 -28.56 23.72
C ALA A 166 8.34 -27.77 23.63
N GLY A 167 7.32 -28.29 24.32
CA GLY A 167 6.03 -27.65 24.44
C GLY A 167 6.09 -26.43 25.36
N THR A 168 5.22 -25.45 25.11
CA THR A 168 4.62 -24.63 26.16
C THR A 168 3.15 -24.40 25.80
N GLY A 169 2.27 -25.14 26.46
CA GLY A 169 0.84 -24.88 26.41
C GLY A 169 0.54 -23.61 27.18
N ARG A 170 0.14 -22.54 26.49
CA ARG A 170 -0.45 -21.35 27.13
C ARG A 170 -1.97 -21.50 27.13
N GLN A 171 -2.50 -21.78 28.32
CA GLN A 171 -3.91 -21.64 28.62
C GLN A 171 -4.34 -20.18 28.42
N ARG A 172 -5.31 -19.94 27.54
CA ARG A 172 -5.98 -18.64 27.41
C ARG A 172 -7.20 -18.62 28.34
N SER A 173 -7.08 -17.92 29.45
CA SER A 173 -8.21 -17.54 30.30
C SER A 173 -9.11 -16.58 29.53
N SER A 174 -10.36 -17.00 29.27
CA SER A 174 -11.40 -16.13 28.73
C SER A 174 -12.00 -15.30 29.87
N HIS A 175 -11.63 -14.02 29.95
CA HIS A 175 -12.39 -13.05 30.75
C HIS A 175 -13.52 -12.49 29.89
N HIS A 176 -14.73 -12.93 30.20
CA HIS A 176 -15.98 -12.38 29.71
C HIS A 176 -16.18 -11.01 30.37
N VAL A 177 -15.98 -9.93 29.61
CA VAL A 177 -16.34 -8.57 30.04
C VAL A 177 -17.76 -8.31 29.57
N GLN A 178 -18.70 -8.28 30.51
CA GLN A 178 -20.05 -7.80 30.30
C GLN A 178 -19.98 -6.27 30.23
N ASN A 179 -20.28 -5.70 29.05
CA ASN A 179 -20.36 -4.27 28.84
C ASN A 179 -21.82 -3.84 28.91
N SER A 180 -22.29 -3.52 30.12
CA SER A 180 -23.57 -2.89 30.37
C SER A 180 -23.40 -1.38 30.30
N ASN A 181 -23.66 -0.80 29.13
CA ASN A 181 -23.79 0.64 28.95
C ASN A 181 -25.25 0.96 28.63
N GLN A 182 -26.00 1.17 29.71
CA GLN A 182 -27.31 1.79 29.73
C GLN A 182 -27.08 3.31 29.72
N TYR A 183 -27.40 3.99 28.61
CA TYR A 183 -27.41 5.45 28.56
C TYR A 183 -28.84 5.92 28.31
N GLU A 184 -29.34 6.66 29.29
CA GLU A 184 -30.62 7.36 29.28
C GLU A 184 -30.65 8.43 28.19
N LEU A 185 -31.78 8.46 27.49
CA LEU A 185 -32.22 9.53 26.62
C LEU A 185 -32.59 10.77 27.46
N GLN A 186 -31.81 11.84 27.38
CA GLN A 186 -32.34 13.19 27.58
C GLN A 186 -31.82 14.14 26.52
N GLY A 187 -32.78 14.80 25.86
CA GLY A 187 -32.59 15.61 24.68
C GLY A 187 -31.92 16.95 24.92
N GLY A 188 -31.29 17.45 23.86
CA GLY A 188 -30.74 18.78 23.76
C GLY A 188 -30.24 19.03 22.35
N ASN A 189 -31.06 19.68 21.53
CA ASN A 189 -30.67 20.18 20.22
C ASN A 189 -29.58 21.25 20.37
N TYR A 190 -28.34 20.91 20.05
CA TYR A 190 -27.25 21.87 19.89
C TYR A 190 -26.58 21.65 18.53
N TYR A 191 -26.81 22.57 17.60
CA TYR A 191 -26.03 22.68 16.37
C TYR A 191 -24.63 23.19 16.73
N GLY A 192 -23.69 22.25 16.88
CA GLY A 192 -22.28 22.55 17.10
C GLY A 192 -21.41 21.49 16.41
N THR A 193 -20.92 21.80 15.21
CA THR A 193 -19.92 20.98 14.52
C THR A 193 -18.58 21.05 15.25
N LYS A 194 -18.37 20.16 16.21
CA LYS A 194 -17.05 19.73 16.66
C LYS A 194 -17.02 18.21 16.65
N GLY A 195 -16.42 17.65 15.60
CA GLY A 195 -16.21 16.22 15.46
C GLY A 195 -15.27 15.71 16.55
N ASN A 196 -15.82 15.02 17.53
CA ASN A 196 -15.09 14.24 18.52
C ASN A 196 -14.57 12.96 17.84
N ALA A 197 -13.30 12.97 17.46
CA ALA A 197 -12.57 11.80 17.00
C ALA A 197 -11.72 11.23 18.15
N HIS A 198 -12.38 10.73 19.20
CA HIS A 198 -11.74 9.92 20.23
C HIS A 198 -12.68 8.77 20.54
N HIS A 199 -12.36 7.57 20.04
CA HIS A 199 -12.63 6.26 20.66
C HIS A 199 -12.30 5.16 19.65
N ASN A 200 -11.00 4.88 19.45
CA ASN A 200 -10.50 3.54 19.11
C ASN A 200 -8.95 3.46 19.24
N VAL A 201 -8.37 3.80 20.40
CA VAL A 201 -6.90 3.89 20.60
C VAL A 201 -6.34 2.75 21.47
N GLN A 202 -7.16 1.82 21.97
CA GLN A 202 -6.68 0.85 22.97
C GLN A 202 -6.22 -0.50 22.41
N ASN A 203 -6.50 -0.84 21.15
CA ASN A 203 -6.08 -2.13 20.57
C ASN A 203 -4.86 -2.06 19.63
N GLU A 204 -4.39 -0.87 19.22
CA GLU A 204 -3.18 -0.72 18.39
C GLU A 204 -1.90 -0.56 19.22
N ALA A 205 -2.01 -0.16 20.50
CA ALA A 205 -0.86 0.12 21.37
C ALA A 205 0.00 -1.12 21.71
N GLN A 206 -0.55 -2.33 21.64
CA GLN A 206 0.22 -3.55 21.96
C GLN A 206 1.11 -4.03 20.80
N HIS A 207 0.90 -3.56 19.57
CA HIS A 207 1.73 -3.97 18.43
C HIS A 207 2.82 -2.95 18.07
N GLU A 208 2.75 -1.73 18.62
CA GLU A 208 3.78 -0.69 18.45
C GLU A 208 4.97 -0.89 19.42
N THR A 209 4.74 -1.48 20.59
CA THR A 209 5.81 -1.72 21.58
C THR A 209 6.89 -2.71 21.14
N ASP A 210 6.59 -3.59 20.17
CA ASP A 210 7.56 -4.56 19.66
C ASP A 210 8.50 -3.94 18.62
N ASP A 211 8.03 -3.00 17.80
CA ASP A 211 8.85 -2.35 16.76
C ASP A 211 9.79 -1.28 17.34
N ASP A 212 9.37 -0.55 18.37
CA ASP A 212 10.23 0.42 19.08
C ASP A 212 11.34 -0.28 19.87
N ARG A 213 11.09 -1.50 20.37
CA ARG A 213 12.09 -2.32 21.05
C ARG A 213 13.16 -2.83 20.08
N VAL A 214 12.80 -3.10 18.82
CA VAL A 214 13.75 -3.43 17.75
C VAL A 214 14.58 -2.19 17.36
N TYR A 215 14.00 -1.00 17.35
CA TYR A 215 14.73 0.23 17.01
C TYR A 215 15.71 0.67 18.12
N ALA A 216 15.35 0.50 19.39
CA ALA A 216 16.23 0.78 20.53
C ALA A 216 17.47 -0.13 20.54
N ASN A 217 17.31 -1.42 20.21
CA ASN A 217 18.42 -2.38 20.15
C ASN A 217 19.39 -2.11 18.98
N VAL A 218 18.91 -1.59 17.85
CA VAL A 218 19.77 -1.23 16.70
C VAL A 218 20.63 0.01 16.98
N LEU A 219 20.13 0.95 17.78
CA LEU A 219 20.92 2.13 18.21
C LEU A 219 22.00 1.75 19.23
N LEU A 220 21.70 0.85 20.17
CA LEU A 220 22.68 0.35 21.13
C LEU A 220 23.81 -0.47 20.48
N LEU A 221 23.53 -1.29 19.46
CA LEU A 221 24.59 -2.00 18.73
C LEU A 221 25.51 -1.06 17.94
N ARG A 222 24.99 0.07 17.45
CA ARG A 222 25.78 1.05 16.69
C ARG A 222 26.78 1.79 17.59
N ASP A 223 26.42 2.05 18.84
CA ASP A 223 27.32 2.70 19.80
C ASP A 223 28.33 1.72 20.41
N TYR A 224 27.99 0.42 20.49
CA TYR A 224 28.93 -0.62 20.94
C TYR A 224 30.08 -0.84 19.95
N CYS A 225 29.82 -0.79 18.63
CA CYS A 225 30.86 -0.94 17.61
C CYS A 225 31.75 0.31 17.42
N ASN A 226 31.33 1.49 17.89
CA ASN A 226 32.13 2.72 17.76
C ASN A 226 33.00 3.02 18.99
N ASN A 227 32.78 2.34 20.12
CA ASN A 227 33.47 2.64 21.38
C ASN A 227 34.40 1.52 21.89
N ASN A 228 34.57 0.43 21.13
CA ASN A 228 35.58 -0.59 21.39
C ASN A 228 36.50 -0.73 20.16
N PRO A 229 37.67 -0.05 20.13
CA PRO A 229 38.70 -0.28 19.12
C PRO A 229 39.35 -1.67 19.25
#